data_AF-A0A4R3MRV7-F1
#
_entry.id   AF-A0A4R3MRV7-F1
#
_cell.length_a   1.000
_cell.length_b   1.000
_cell.length_c   1.000
_cell.angle_alpha   90.00
_cell.angle_beta   90.00
_cell.angle_gamma   90.00
#
_symmetry.space_group_name_H-M   'P 1'
#
loop_
_entity.id
_entity.type
_entity.pdbx_description
1 polymer ?
#
loop_
_entity_poly.entity_id
_entity_poly.type
_entity_poly.pdbx_seq_one_letter_code
_entity_poly.pdbx_strand_id
1 'polypeptide(L)'
;MYIHEVEPINISGIWRTNRLPIKFYQRGNKVLGAFEIRETLMEGTLQGNVLTGTWMHPYEPVYGPCNYGSIRFVFTRDTFEGYVTYCDTNILSDVLWIGRRIEEFSSYRL
;
A
#
# COMPACT_ATOMS: atom_id res chain seq x y z
N MET A 1 29.67 14.18 -17.61
CA MET A 1 28.40 14.41 -16.88
C MET A 1 27.87 13.05 -16.52
N TYR A 2 28.05 12.60 -15.28
CA TYR A 2 27.50 11.31 -14.83
C TYR A 2 26.06 11.56 -14.40
N ILE A 3 25.13 10.99 -15.15
CA ILE A 3 23.75 10.83 -14.71
C ILE A 3 23.79 9.82 -13.56
N HIS A 4 23.60 10.28 -12.33
CA HIS A 4 23.20 9.38 -11.26
C HIS A 4 21.78 8.91 -11.60
N GLU A 5 21.65 7.70 -12.15
CA GLU A 5 20.39 7.00 -12.08
C GLU A 5 20.04 6.90 -10.59
N VAL A 6 19.01 7.65 -10.17
CA VAL A 6 18.44 7.46 -8.84
C VAL A 6 17.95 6.03 -8.84
N GLU A 7 18.58 5.15 -8.05
CA GLU A 7 18.13 3.78 -7.97
C GLU A 7 16.62 3.77 -7.68
N PRO A 8 15.82 3.03 -8.47
CA PRO A 8 14.39 2.98 -8.24
C PRO A 8 14.14 2.50 -6.82
N ILE A 9 13.32 3.23 -6.06
CA ILE A 9 13.00 2.86 -4.69
C ILE A 9 12.39 1.45 -4.66
N ASN A 10 12.90 0.62 -3.76
CA ASN A 10 12.34 -0.70 -3.49
C ASN A 10 11.49 -0.66 -2.22
N ILE A 11 10.19 -0.84 -2.38
CA ILE A 11 9.21 -0.82 -1.29
C ILE A 11 8.82 -2.22 -0.83
N SER A 12 9.40 -3.28 -1.40
CA SER A 12 9.12 -4.67 -1.01
C SER A 12 9.39 -4.87 0.48
N GLY A 13 8.53 -5.62 1.16
CA GLY A 13 8.64 -5.89 2.59
C GLY A 13 7.33 -5.67 3.34
N ILE A 14 7.41 -5.73 4.66
CA ILE A 14 6.25 -5.58 5.54
C ILE A 14 6.21 -4.17 6.10
N TRP A 15 5.02 -3.59 6.11
CA TRP A 15 4.76 -2.23 6.55
C TRP A 15 3.66 -2.24 7.59
N ARG A 16 3.98 -1.83 8.82
CA ARG A 16 2.98 -1.58 9.84
C ARG A 16 2.26 -0.28 9.51
N THR A 17 0.93 -0.32 9.42
CA THR A 17 0.12 0.87 9.17
C THR A 17 -0.73 1.24 10.39
N ASN A 18 -1.40 2.39 10.34
CA ASN A 18 -2.46 2.78 11.28
C ASN A 18 -3.78 1.98 11.11
N ARG A 19 -3.81 0.99 10.22
CA ARG A 19 -4.95 0.10 9.97
C ARG A 19 -4.54 -1.36 10.18
N LEU A 20 -4.03 -1.99 9.13
CA LEU A 20 -3.53 -3.37 9.11
C LEU A 20 -2.15 -3.42 8.46
N PRO A 21 -1.25 -4.33 8.88
CA PRO A 21 0.03 -4.53 8.21
C PRO A 21 -0.15 -4.89 6.73
N ILE A 22 0.63 -4.24 5.85
CA ILE A 22 0.68 -4.55 4.42
C ILE A 22 2.00 -5.24 4.11
N LYS A 23 1.95 -6.31 3.34
CA LYS A 23 3.14 -6.86 2.69
C LYS A 23 3.15 -6.47 1.22
N PHE A 24 4.18 -5.74 0.80
CA PHE A 24 4.40 -5.38 -0.61
C PHE A 24 5.41 -6.31 -1.28
N TYR A 25 5.12 -6.65 -2.53
CA TYR A 25 5.99 -7.36 -3.45
C TYR A 25 6.16 -6.51 -4.72
N GLN A 26 7.39 -6.07 -5.00
CA GLN A 26 7.68 -5.22 -6.16
C GLN A 26 8.46 -5.98 -7.23
N ARG A 27 8.04 -5.85 -8.48
CA ARG A 27 8.77 -6.30 -9.68
C ARG A 27 8.85 -5.15 -10.68
N GLY A 28 10.02 -4.51 -10.76
CA GLY A 28 10.17 -3.28 -11.55
C GLY A 28 9.30 -2.15 -10.98
N ASN A 29 8.44 -1.57 -11.80
CA ASN A 29 7.46 -0.56 -11.37
C ASN A 29 6.11 -1.16 -10.95
N LYS A 30 5.92 -2.48 -11.01
CA LYS A 30 4.68 -3.13 -10.58
C LYS A 30 4.78 -3.56 -9.13
N VAL A 31 3.72 -3.30 -8.37
CA VAL A 31 3.65 -3.61 -6.94
C VAL A 31 2.36 -4.36 -6.68
N LEU A 32 2.49 -5.50 -6.00
CA LEU A 32 1.38 -6.21 -5.38
C LEU A 32 1.44 -5.95 -3.87
N GLY A 33 0.29 -5.75 -3.24
CA GLY A 33 0.17 -5.62 -1.80
C GLY A 33 -0.89 -6.57 -1.26
N ALA A 34 -0.66 -7.13 -0.08
CA ALA A 34 -1.66 -7.93 0.61
C ALA A 34 -1.74 -7.60 2.10
N PHE A 35 -2.97 -7.56 2.63
CA PHE A 35 -3.20 -7.64 4.07
C PHE A 35 -3.11 -9.11 4.48
N GLU A 36 -2.22 -9.43 5.42
CA GLU A 36 -1.89 -10.82 5.79
C GLU A 36 -3.11 -11.64 6.28
N ILE A 37 -4.17 -10.97 6.76
CA ILE A 37 -5.33 -11.63 7.38
C ILE A 37 -6.52 -11.79 6.42
N ARG A 38 -6.56 -11.12 5.25
CA ARG A 38 -7.84 -10.88 4.54
C ARG A 38 -7.87 -11.07 3.01
N GLU A 39 -6.91 -11.80 2.43
CA GLU A 39 -6.89 -12.08 0.97
C GLU A 39 -7.07 -10.83 0.08
N THR A 40 -6.77 -9.66 0.66
CA THR A 40 -6.98 -8.38 0.00
C THR A 40 -5.87 -8.19 -0.99
N LEU A 41 -6.25 -7.89 -2.22
CA LEU A 41 -5.32 -7.69 -3.31
C LEU A 41 -5.21 -6.20 -3.58
N MET A 42 -4.02 -5.65 -3.37
CA MET A 42 -3.63 -4.36 -3.90
C MET A 42 -2.77 -4.57 -5.14
N GLU A 43 -3.05 -3.84 -6.20
CA GLU A 43 -2.24 -3.83 -7.41
C GLU A 43 -1.96 -2.39 -7.81
N GLY A 44 -0.70 -2.06 -8.07
CA GLY A 44 -0.34 -0.70 -8.40
C GLY A 44 0.93 -0.56 -9.23
N THR A 45 1.17 0.66 -9.67
CA THR A 45 2.37 1.08 -10.36
C THR A 45 3.09 2.14 -9.53
N LEU A 46 4.38 1.93 -9.31
CA LEU A 46 5.29 2.83 -8.60
C LEU A 46 6.01 3.72 -9.62
N GLN A 47 5.85 5.04 -9.49
CA GLN A 47 6.52 6.04 -10.30
C GLN A 47 7.29 6.99 -9.37
N GLY A 48 8.61 7.00 -9.47
CA GLY A 48 9.46 7.65 -8.47
C GLY A 48 9.22 7.04 -7.09
N ASN A 49 8.67 7.82 -6.16
CA ASN A 49 8.28 7.36 -4.83
C ASN A 49 6.76 7.29 -4.61
N VAL A 50 5.96 7.38 -5.67
CA VAL A 50 4.50 7.39 -5.59
C VAL A 50 3.94 6.08 -6.13
N LEU A 51 3.30 5.30 -5.27
CA LEU A 51 2.52 4.12 -5.64
C LEU A 51 1.07 4.54 -5.87
N THR A 52 0.56 4.30 -7.07
CA THR A 52 -0.87 4.45 -7.41
C THR A 52 -1.43 3.12 -7.85
N GLY A 53 -2.65 2.79 -7.45
CA GLY A 53 -3.25 1.50 -7.79
C GLY A 53 -4.67 1.34 -7.29
N THR A 54 -5.12 0.11 -7.26
CA THR A 54 -6.43 -0.30 -6.73
C THR A 54 -6.25 -1.32 -5.61
N TRP A 55 -7.30 -1.48 -4.80
CA TRP A 55 -7.42 -2.50 -3.80
C TRP A 55 -8.81 -3.16 -3.88
N MET A 56 -8.91 -4.44 -3.54
CA MET A 56 -10.18 -5.14 -3.44
C MET A 56 -10.15 -6.29 -2.41
N HIS A 57 -11.28 -6.51 -1.72
CA HIS A 57 -11.54 -7.65 -0.84
C HIS A 57 -12.54 -8.58 -1.53
N PRO A 58 -12.09 -9.50 -2.42
CA PRO A 58 -12.99 -10.31 -3.26
C PRO A 58 -13.97 -11.20 -2.48
N TYR A 59 -13.60 -11.62 -1.27
CA TYR A 59 -14.31 -12.66 -0.53
C TYR A 59 -14.99 -12.17 0.75
N GLU A 60 -14.89 -10.87 1.07
CA GLU A 60 -15.54 -10.32 2.26
C GLU A 60 -16.92 -9.73 1.91
N PRO A 61 -17.93 -9.90 2.79
CA PRO A 61 -19.14 -9.10 2.74
C PRO A 61 -18.77 -7.62 2.70
N VAL A 62 -19.54 -6.83 1.97
CA VAL A 62 -19.33 -5.38 1.89
C VAL A 62 -19.61 -4.78 3.28
N TYR A 63 -18.56 -4.63 4.09
CA TYR A 63 -18.58 -3.92 5.38
C TYR A 63 -18.24 -2.45 5.14
N GLY A 64 -19.15 -1.71 4.51
CA GLY A 64 -18.93 -0.33 4.09
C GLY A 64 -19.73 0.00 2.82
N PRO A 65 -19.38 1.05 2.07
CA PRO A 65 -20.05 1.35 0.81
C PRO A 65 -19.62 0.39 -0.32
N CYS A 66 -18.36 -0.06 -0.32
CA CYS A 66 -17.80 -1.04 -1.27
C CYS A 66 -16.64 -1.82 -0.65
N ASN A 67 -16.27 -2.95 -1.26
CA ASN A 67 -15.11 -3.78 -0.93
C ASN A 67 -13.94 -3.55 -1.91
N TYR A 68 -13.89 -2.40 -2.58
CA TYR A 68 -12.85 -2.02 -3.52
C TYR A 68 -12.64 -0.51 -3.52
N GLY A 69 -11.51 -0.07 -4.08
CA GLY A 69 -11.25 1.33 -4.41
C GLY A 69 -9.82 1.57 -4.87
N SER A 70 -9.35 2.80 -4.74
CA SER A 70 -8.06 3.25 -5.24
C SER A 70 -7.07 3.58 -4.10
N ILE A 71 -5.77 3.48 -4.38
CA ILE A 71 -4.68 3.85 -3.46
C ILE A 71 -3.76 4.89 -4.09
N ARG A 72 -3.23 5.77 -3.24
CA ARG A 72 -2.08 6.62 -3.57
C ARG A 72 -1.18 6.77 -2.35
N PHE A 73 0.01 6.17 -2.37
CA PHE A 73 0.99 6.25 -1.29
C PHE A 73 2.28 6.92 -1.75
N VAL A 74 2.83 7.79 -0.91
CA VAL A 74 4.10 8.48 -1.12
C VAL A 74 5.12 7.95 -0.12
N PHE A 75 6.17 7.33 -0.63
CA PHE A 75 7.21 6.70 0.19
C PHE A 75 8.37 7.66 0.48
N THR A 76 8.85 7.62 1.71
CA THR A 76 10.08 8.28 2.17
C THR A 76 10.89 7.27 2.98
N ARG A 77 11.84 6.60 2.32
CA ARG A 77 12.66 5.51 2.88
C ARG A 77 11.80 4.39 3.48
N ASP A 78 11.71 4.37 4.81
CA ASP A 78 11.01 3.36 5.61
C ASP A 78 9.68 3.86 6.15
N THR A 79 9.16 4.95 5.58
CA THR A 79 7.83 5.49 5.89
C THR A 79 7.05 5.72 4.61
N PHE A 80 5.72 5.71 4.71
CA PHE A 80 4.84 6.25 3.69
C PHE A 80 3.66 6.97 4.31
N GLU A 81 3.11 7.90 3.54
CA GLU A 81 1.80 8.51 3.80
C GLU A 81 0.99 8.51 2.52
N GLY A 82 -0.33 8.43 2.64
CA GLY A 82 -1.21 8.56 1.50
C GLY A 82 -2.63 8.16 1.81
N TYR A 83 -3.39 7.86 0.76
CA TYR A 83 -4.83 7.78 0.85
C TYR A 83 -5.36 6.52 0.17
N VAL A 84 -6.47 6.04 0.73
CA VAL A 84 -7.25 4.92 0.21
C VAL A 84 -8.68 5.40 0.05
N THR A 85 -9.26 5.24 -1.14
CA THR A 85 -10.66 5.55 -1.43
C THR A 85 -11.51 4.28 -1.42
N TYR A 86 -12.82 4.45 -1.26
CA TYR A 86 -13.81 3.38 -1.45
C TYR A 86 -14.67 3.69 -2.68
N CYS A 87 -15.13 2.64 -3.38
CA CYS A 87 -16.02 2.74 -4.55
C CYS A 87 -15.47 3.60 -5.68
N ASP A 88 -14.14 3.76 -5.77
CA ASP A 88 -13.47 4.68 -6.71
C ASP A 88 -14.06 6.11 -6.71
N THR A 89 -14.57 6.55 -5.55
CA THR A 89 -15.17 7.87 -5.39
C THR A 89 -14.10 8.97 -5.35
N ASN A 90 -14.49 10.17 -5.78
CA ASN A 90 -13.60 11.32 -5.91
C ASN A 90 -13.28 11.94 -4.52
N ILE A 91 -12.02 11.77 -4.06
CA ILE A 91 -11.19 12.56 -3.11
C ILE A 91 -11.74 12.98 -1.71
N LEU A 92 -13.04 12.94 -1.42
CA LEU A 92 -13.54 13.31 -0.08
C LEU A 92 -13.51 12.16 0.95
N SER A 93 -13.00 10.99 0.57
CA SER A 93 -12.76 9.86 1.46
C SER A 93 -11.28 9.50 1.55
N ASP A 94 -10.42 10.50 1.53
CA ASP A 94 -8.97 10.41 1.78
C ASP A 94 -8.70 9.85 3.19
N VAL A 95 -9.01 8.58 3.39
CA VAL A 95 -8.67 7.88 4.62
C VAL A 95 -7.17 7.87 4.66
N LEU A 96 -6.61 8.64 5.59
CA LEU A 96 -5.17 8.76 5.74
C LEU A 96 -4.60 7.40 6.19
N TRP A 97 -3.67 6.91 5.39
CA TRP A 97 -2.87 5.74 5.68
C TRP A 97 -1.43 6.19 5.85
N ILE A 98 -0.91 5.88 7.04
CA ILE A 98 0.50 6.07 7.36
C ILE A 98 1.11 4.70 7.60
N GLY A 99 2.33 4.49 7.11
CA GLY A 99 3.02 3.22 7.23
C GLY A 99 4.49 3.38 7.58
N ARG A 100 5.02 2.40 8.31
CA ARG A 100 6.46 2.27 8.61
C ARG A 100 6.92 0.85 8.30
N ARG A 101 8.04 0.72 7.60
CA ARG A 101 8.68 -0.57 7.31
C ARG A 101 9.07 -1.26 8.63
N ILE A 102 8.83 -2.56 8.70
CA ILE A 102 9.25 -3.42 9.81
C ILE A 102 10.05 -4.60 9.25
N GLU A 103 11.08 -5.03 9.97
CA GLU A 103 11.96 -6.11 9.52
C GLU A 103 11.34 -7.50 9.69
N GLU A 104 10.46 -7.69 10.67
CA GLU A 104 9.68 -8.92 10.89
C GLU A 104 8.41 -8.61 11.70
N PHE A 105 7.40 -9.47 11.61
CA PHE A 105 6.27 -9.45 12.53
C PHE A 105 6.78 -9.76 13.93
N SER A 106 7.00 -8.74 14.77
CA SER A 106 6.99 -9.00 16.21
C SER A 106 5.61 -9.55 16.51
N SER A 107 5.54 -10.83 16.88
CA SER A 107 4.30 -11.49 17.30
C SER A 107 3.55 -10.55 18.25
N TYR A 108 2.36 -10.10 17.85
CA TYR A 108 1.44 -9.48 18.78
C TYR A 108 1.09 -10.56 19.80
N ARG A 109 1.78 -10.56 20.95
CA ARG A 109 1.29 -11.23 22.15
C ARG A 109 0.05 -10.46 22.61
N LEU A 110 -1.11 -11.05 22.37
CA LEU A 110 -2.31 -10.78 23.17
C LEU A 110 -2.06 -11.20 24.62
#